data_AF-A0A920N8L9-F1
#
_entry.id   AF-A0A920N8L9-F1
#
_cell.length_a   1.000
_cell.length_b   1.000
_cell.length_c   1.000
_cell.angle_alpha   90.00
_cell.angle_beta   90.00
_cell.angle_gamma   90.00
#
_symmetry.space_group_name_H-M   'P 1'
#
loop_
_entity.id
_entity.type
_entity.pdbx_description
1 polymer ?
#
loop_
_entity_poly.entity_id
_entity_poly.type
_entity_poly.pdbx_seq_one_letter_code
_entity_poly.pdbx_strand_id
1 'polypeptide(L)'
;MRWDLDRFRGQVAYYWVVIDGLIERELVGTDPVSGVDFFQRRNVARANINGVELNGSWELMTNGRPMEISGTRGGTSLIPNP
;
A
#
# COMPACT_ATOMS: atom_id res chain seq x y z
N MET A 1 13.38 -0.15 -10.27
CA MET A 1 14.65 -0.78 -10.69
C MET A 1 14.50 -2.29 -10.58
N ARG A 2 14.96 -3.04 -11.58
CA ARG A 2 14.96 -4.50 -11.57
C ARG A 2 16.38 -5.00 -11.80
N TRP A 3 16.76 -6.10 -11.14
CA TRP A 3 17.99 -6.82 -11.40
C TRP A 3 17.69 -8.30 -11.65
N ASP A 4 18.46 -8.88 -12.56
CA ASP A 4 18.36 -10.26 -12.98
C ASP A 4 19.79 -10.74 -13.26
N LEU A 5 20.37 -11.39 -12.26
CA LEU A 5 21.70 -11.98 -12.29
C LEU A 5 21.52 -13.48 -12.07
N ASP A 6 22.40 -14.33 -12.61
CA ASP A 6 22.26 -15.79 -12.65
C ASP A 6 21.43 -16.41 -11.50
N ARG A 7 21.90 -16.21 -10.26
CA ARG A 7 21.29 -16.77 -9.04
C ARG A 7 20.55 -15.74 -8.18
N PHE A 8 20.51 -14.47 -8.60
CA PHE A 8 19.96 -13.37 -7.82
C PHE A 8 19.02 -12.52 -8.68
N ARG A 9 17.74 -12.51 -8.32
CA ARG A 9 16.73 -11.76 -9.06
C ARG A 9 15.93 -10.90 -8.11
N GLY A 10 15.46 -9.77 -8.57
CA GLY A 10 14.61 -8.92 -7.74
C GLY A 10 14.32 -7.59 -8.37
N GLN A 11 13.53 -6.81 -7.64
CA GLN A 11 13.15 -5.48 -8.04
C GLN A 11 12.88 -4.64 -6.81
N VAL A 12 13.07 -3.33 -6.99
CA VAL A 12 12.64 -2.30 -6.07
C VAL A 12 11.81 -1.28 -6.84
N ALA A 13 10.66 -0.93 -6.29
CA ALA A 13 9.79 0.10 -6.83
C ALA A 13 9.57 1.16 -5.76
N TYR A 14 9.67 2.42 -6.16
CA TYR A 14 9.10 3.53 -5.41
C TYR A 14 7.81 3.95 -6.09
N TYR A 15 6.78 4.19 -5.31
CA TYR A 15 5.52 4.71 -5.82
C TYR A 15 5.10 5.96 -5.06
N TRP A 16 4.42 6.83 -5.80
CA TRP A 16 3.74 7.99 -5.28
C TRP A 16 2.37 8.04 -5.94
N VAL A 17 1.32 8.03 -5.12
CA VAL A 17 -0.07 8.04 -5.56
C VAL A 17 -0.76 9.22 -4.89
N VAL A 18 -1.37 10.06 -5.72
CA VAL A 18 -2.30 11.10 -5.26
C VAL A 18 -3.70 10.57 -5.56
N ILE A 19 -4.50 10.41 -4.50
CA ILE A 19 -5.91 10.07 -4.63
C ILE A 19 -6.68 11.35 -4.42
N ASP A 20 -7.27 11.84 -5.51
CA ASP A 20 -8.34 12.83 -5.46
C ASP A 20 -9.67 12.08 -5.42
N GLY A 21 -10.62 12.59 -4.65
CA GLY A 21 -11.95 11.98 -4.66
C GLY A 21 -12.27 11.06 -3.51
N LEU A 22 -11.49 11.05 -2.41
CA LEU A 22 -11.78 10.15 -1.29
C LEU A 22 -13.17 10.45 -0.74
N ILE A 23 -13.98 9.39 -0.72
CA ILE A 23 -15.33 9.41 -0.20
C ILE A 23 -15.25 9.14 1.29
N GLU A 24 -15.59 10.15 2.08
CA GLU A 24 -15.74 9.99 3.51
C GLU A 24 -17.22 9.96 3.89
N ARG A 25 -17.48 9.30 5.01
CA ARG A 25 -18.79 9.26 5.64
C ARG A 25 -18.88 10.45 6.60
N GLU A 26 -19.71 11.41 6.27
CA GLU A 26 -19.94 12.61 7.08
C GLU A 26 -21.29 12.49 7.80
N LEU A 27 -21.30 12.70 9.12
CA LEU A 27 -22.53 12.83 9.89
C LEU A 27 -23.19 14.17 9.54
N VAL A 28 -24.42 14.13 9.03
CA VAL A 28 -25.14 15.35 8.62
C VAL A 28 -26.23 15.75 9.60
N GLY A 29 -26.57 14.86 10.53
CA GLY A 29 -27.53 15.14 11.59
C GLY A 29 -27.91 13.87 12.32
N THR A 30 -28.59 14.05 13.44
CA THR A 30 -29.13 12.98 14.27
C THR A 30 -30.60 13.30 14.51
N ASP A 31 -31.48 12.31 14.34
CA ASP A 31 -32.89 12.45 14.69
C ASP A 31 -33.00 12.72 16.20
N PRO A 32 -33.58 13.86 16.62
CA PRO A 32 -33.66 14.21 18.03
C PRO A 32 -34.64 13.35 18.84
N VAL A 33 -35.49 12.55 18.17
CA VAL A 33 -36.49 11.70 18.83
C VAL A 33 -36.04 10.24 18.86
N SER A 34 -35.57 9.70 17.74
CA SER A 34 -35.15 8.29 17.65
C SER A 34 -33.66 8.07 17.92
N GLY A 35 -32.84 9.14 17.90
CA GLY A 35 -31.38 9.05 18.06
C GLY A 35 -30.66 8.43 16.87
N VAL A 36 -31.35 8.26 15.73
CA VAL A 36 -30.76 7.70 14.52
C VAL A 36 -29.89 8.74 13.82
N ASP A 37 -28.66 8.36 13.51
CA ASP A 37 -27.72 9.19 12.78
C ASP A 37 -27.90 9.11 11.25
N PHE A 38 -27.95 10.27 10.60
CA PHE A 38 -27.97 10.40 9.15
C PHE A 38 -26.59 10.73 8.61
N PHE A 39 -26.18 10.03 7.55
CA PHE A 39 -24.87 10.19 6.95
C PHE A 39 -24.97 10.49 5.46
N GLN A 40 -24.08 11.34 4.98
CA GLN A 40 -23.85 11.52 3.55
C GLN A 40 -22.46 11.04 3.15
N ARG A 41 -22.35 10.67 1.87
CA ARG A 41 -21.06 10.43 1.22
C ARG A 41 -20.62 11.75 0.61
N ARG A 42 -19.50 12.29 1.07
CA ARG A 42 -18.95 13.52 0.52
C ARG A 42 -17.57 13.25 -0.04
N ASN A 43 -17.32 13.86 -1.19
CA ASN A 43 -15.99 13.90 -1.78
C ASN A 43 -15.24 15.05 -1.10
N VAL A 44 -14.32 14.73 -0.20
CA VAL A 44 -13.73 15.72 0.72
C VAL A 44 -12.22 15.67 0.83
N ALA A 45 -11.63 14.51 0.59
CA ALA A 45 -10.23 14.30 0.94
C ALA A 45 -9.38 14.03 -0.30
N ARG A 46 -8.18 14.62 -0.28
CA ARG A 46 -7.03 14.17 -1.05
C ARG A 46 -6.12 13.39 -0.10
N ALA A 47 -5.67 12.22 -0.51
CA ALA A 47 -4.62 11.49 0.19
C ALA A 47 -3.37 11.42 -0.66
N ASN A 48 -2.22 11.67 -0.03
CA ASN A 48 -0.92 11.40 -0.64
C ASN A 48 -0.38 10.12 -0.01
N ILE A 49 -0.10 9.14 -0.85
CA ILE A 49 0.46 7.86 -0.43
C ILE A 49 1.78 7.68 -1.16
N ASN A 50 2.82 7.34 -0.40
CA ASN A 50 4.07 6.92 -0.99
C ASN A 50 4.60 5.67 -0.30
N GLY A 51 5.50 4.99 -0.98
CA GLY A 51 6.11 3.81 -0.41
C GLY A 51 7.18 3.22 -1.30
N VAL A 52 7.85 2.22 -0.72
CA VAL A 52 8.86 1.41 -1.40
C VAL A 52 8.45 -0.03 -1.28
N GLU A 53 8.47 -0.75 -2.39
CA GLU A 53 8.30 -2.19 -2.45
C GLU A 53 9.61 -2.81 -2.92
N LEU A 54 10.05 -3.84 -2.20
CA LEU A 54 11.23 -4.63 -2.51
C LEU A 54 10.83 -6.10 -2.54
N ASN A 55 11.16 -6.80 -3.61
CA ASN A 55 11.15 -8.24 -3.63
C ASN A 55 12.41 -8.78 -4.28
N GLY A 56 12.85 -9.94 -3.82
CA GLY A 56 13.98 -10.62 -4.41
C GLY A 56 14.00 -12.10 -4.07
N SER A 57 14.73 -12.85 -4.87
CA SER A 57 15.04 -14.23 -4.61
C SER A 57 16.51 -14.55 -4.88
N TRP A 58 16.99 -15.56 -4.18
CA TRP A 58 18.33 -16.11 -4.31
C TRP A 58 18.24 -17.64 -4.39
N GLU A 59 18.83 -18.21 -5.44
CA GLU A 59 19.12 -19.64 -5.56
C GLU A 59 20.43 -20.04 -4.86
N LEU A 60 20.31 -20.88 -3.82
CA LEU A 60 21.39 -21.51 -3.08
C LEU A 60 21.54 -22.98 -3.49
N MET A 61 22.73 -23.55 -3.30
CA MET A 61 22.94 -25.00 -3.46
C MET A 61 23.06 -25.63 -2.08
N THR A 62 22.18 -26.58 -1.75
CA THR A 62 22.25 -27.37 -0.52
C THR A 62 22.30 -28.85 -0.88
N ASN A 63 23.34 -29.56 -0.41
CA ASN A 63 23.53 -30.99 -0.66
C ASN A 63 23.43 -31.38 -2.15
N GLY A 64 23.98 -30.54 -3.04
CA GLY A 64 23.95 -30.77 -4.49
C GLY A 64 22.61 -30.47 -5.17
N ARG A 65 21.62 -29.93 -4.45
CA ARG A 65 20.32 -29.54 -5.00
C ARG A 65 20.14 -28.02 -4.95
N PRO A 66 19.56 -27.41 -6.00
CA PRO A 66 19.18 -26.00 -5.95
C PRO A 66 18.01 -25.81 -4.98
N MET A 67 18.07 -24.73 -4.22
CA MET A 67 17.03 -24.26 -3.31
C MET A 67 16.84 -22.76 -3.54
N GLU A 68 15.62 -22.31 -3.74
CA GLU A 68 15.31 -20.88 -3.87
C GLU A 68 14.82 -20.33 -2.53
N ILE A 69 15.39 -19.20 -2.10
CA ILE A 69 14.88 -18.39 -0.99
C ILE A 69 14.37 -17.09 -1.57
N SER A 70 13.10 -16.78 -1.30
CA SER A 70 12.46 -15.52 -1.73
C SER A 70 11.99 -14.70 -0.54
N GLY A 71 12.05 -13.38 -0.68
CA GLY A 71 11.54 -12.45 0.31
C GLY A 71 10.88 -11.23 -0.35
N THR A 72 9.85 -10.72 0.30
CA THR A 72 9.21 -9.44 -0.05
C THR A 72 9.13 -8.57 1.20
N ARG A 73 9.46 -7.30 1.05
CA ARG A 73 9.33 -6.30 2.11
C ARG A 73 8.88 -4.98 1.49
N GLY A 74 7.85 -4.38 2.08
CA GLY A 74 7.35 -3.08 1.67
C GLY A 74 7.06 -2.21 2.88
N GLY A 75 7.08 -0.91 2.66
CA GLY A 75 6.64 0.09 3.62
C GLY A 75 5.83 1.17 2.92
N THR A 76 4.63 1.41 3.44
CA THR A 76 3.70 2.45 2.94
C THR A 76 3.56 3.53 4.00
N SER A 77 3.58 4.79 3.58
CA SER A 77 3.21 5.92 4.42
C SER A 77 1.99 6.62 3.84
N LEU A 78 0.99 6.85 4.70
CA LEU A 78 -0.07 7.81 4.42
C LEU A 78 0.41 9.17 4.89
N ILE A 79 0.52 10.11 3.97
CA ILE A 79 0.89 11.49 4.27
C ILE A 79 -0.42 12.29 4.35
N PRO A 80 -0.84 12.73 5.55
CA PRO A 80 -1.98 13.63 5.68
C PRO A 80 -1.71 14.90 4.87
N ASN A 81 -2.72 15.42 4.18
CA ASN A 81 -2.60 16.77 3.65
C ASN A 81 -2.54 17.79 4.80
N PRO A 82 -1.71 18.84 4.68
CA PRO A 82 -1.78 20.01 5.57
C PRO A 82 -3.11 20.74 5.45
#